data_AF-A0A9R1VZF1-F1
#
_entry.id   AF-A0A9R1VZF1-F1
#
_cell.length_a   1.000
_cell.length_b   1.000
_cell.length_c   1.000
_cell.angle_alpha   90.00
_cell.angle_beta   90.00
_cell.angle_gamma   90.00
#
_symmetry.space_group_name_H-M   'P 1'
#
loop_
_entity.id
_entity.type
_entity.pdbx_description
1 polymer ?
#
loop_
_entity_poly.entity_id
_entity_poly.type
_entity_poly.pdbx_seq_one_letter_code
_entity_poly.pdbx_strand_id
1 'polypeptide(L)'
;MDSTKHIEFLKAFDSDDDVEFVDTFFNVVQHIHDEESLNAARTRAVVNHDRQAAHDLLVRDYFADNCLYNDDSFERRFRLNKAIFLRISNALESRYDFFKQKPDARGRMSFSSIQKCAAALRYLGYGITFDASDEYLKVSERTAVECVDWFSACVYEVFHEEYLRKPTQRDIERLYSAHEERHGFSGMLGSLDCTHMAWEKCPTAWRGQFTRGDIGEPTIILEAVASQYLWI
;
A
#
# COMPACT_ATOMS: atom_id res chain seq x y z
N MET A 1 12.40 -8.99 19.31
CA MET A 1 13.46 -9.37 18.36
C MET A 1 14.53 -8.30 18.48
N ASP A 2 15.80 -8.69 18.56
CA ASP A 2 16.93 -7.87 19.02
C ASP A 2 17.21 -6.65 18.10
N SER A 3 17.04 -5.44 18.65
CA SER A 3 17.21 -4.13 17.98
C SER A 3 18.63 -3.89 17.45
N THR A 4 19.59 -4.71 17.86
CA THR A 4 21.00 -4.56 17.45
C THR A 4 21.23 -5.02 16.02
N LYS A 5 20.37 -5.88 15.47
CA LYS A 5 20.46 -6.33 14.07
C LYS A 5 19.85 -5.34 13.06
N HIS A 6 19.03 -4.38 13.51
CA HIS A 6 18.48 -3.33 12.66
C HIS A 6 19.55 -2.34 12.19
N ILE A 7 20.54 -2.03 13.03
CA ILE A 7 21.51 -0.95 12.77
C ILE A 7 22.61 -1.37 11.77
N GLU A 8 22.94 -2.66 11.67
CA GLU A 8 23.91 -3.15 10.68
C GLU A 8 23.32 -3.36 9.28
N PHE A 9 22.00 -3.55 9.15
CA PHE A 9 21.31 -3.72 7.86
C PHE A 9 21.20 -2.39 7.08
N LEU A 10 21.22 -1.26 7.79
CA LEU A 10 21.01 0.09 7.26
C LEU A 10 22.24 0.70 6.57
N LYS A 11 23.41 0.06 6.61
CA LYS A 11 24.64 0.60 6.00
C LYS A 11 24.83 0.25 4.51
N ALA A 12 23.90 -0.49 3.90
CA ALA A 12 24.07 -1.03 2.55
C ALA A 12 23.22 -0.35 1.45
N PHE A 13 22.46 0.70 1.78
CA PHE A 13 21.68 1.48 0.80
C PHE A 13 22.33 2.84 0.56
N ASP A 14 23.02 2.97 -0.58
CA ASP A 14 23.82 4.15 -0.96
C ASP A 14 22.96 5.32 -1.49
N SER A 15 21.92 5.73 -0.76
CA SER A 15 21.24 7.01 -0.91
C SER A 15 20.50 7.31 0.39
N ASP A 16 21.01 8.27 1.16
CA ASP A 16 20.49 8.66 2.49
C ASP A 16 19.00 9.06 2.46
N ASP A 17 18.47 9.54 1.32
CA ASP A 17 17.13 10.13 1.22
C ASP A 17 15.99 9.09 1.29
N ASP A 18 16.14 7.90 0.71
CA ASP A 18 15.09 6.88 0.65
C ASP A 18 14.92 6.13 1.99
N VAL A 19 16.03 5.97 2.72
CA VAL A 19 16.05 5.30 4.03
C VAL A 19 15.46 6.20 5.11
N GLU A 20 15.77 7.51 5.06
CA GLU A 20 15.22 8.50 5.98
C GLU A 20 13.70 8.68 5.76
N PHE A 21 13.23 8.63 4.50
CA PHE A 21 11.79 8.71 4.18
C PHE A 21 10.99 7.54 4.75
N VAL A 22 11.46 6.31 4.60
CA VAL A 22 10.75 5.11 5.07
C VAL A 22 10.77 5.06 6.60
N ASP A 23 11.92 5.27 7.24
CA ASP A 23 12.00 5.31 8.71
C ASP A 23 11.14 6.44 9.29
N THR A 24 11.18 7.63 8.68
CA THR A 24 10.30 8.75 9.06
C THR A 24 8.84 8.42 8.84
N PHE A 25 8.46 7.77 7.74
CA PHE A 25 7.07 7.38 7.47
C PHE A 25 6.58 6.36 8.50
N PHE A 26 7.36 5.32 8.80
CA PHE A 26 7.02 4.33 9.82
C PHE A 26 6.94 4.94 11.22
N ASN A 27 7.89 5.81 11.58
CA ASN A 27 7.88 6.53 12.86
C ASN A 27 6.70 7.50 12.95
N VAL A 28 6.33 8.20 11.88
CA VAL A 28 5.16 9.10 11.83
C VAL A 28 3.86 8.31 11.91
N VAL A 29 3.72 7.19 11.19
CA VAL A 29 2.51 6.34 11.26
C VAL A 29 2.35 5.73 12.65
N GLN A 30 3.43 5.22 13.27
CA GLN A 30 3.41 4.74 14.65
C GLN A 30 3.08 5.87 15.64
N HIS A 31 3.68 7.04 15.49
CA HIS A 31 3.48 8.16 16.41
C HIS A 31 2.06 8.78 16.29
N ILE A 32 1.48 8.84 15.09
CA ILE A 32 0.08 9.24 14.87
C ILE A 32 -0.87 8.21 15.50
N HIS A 33 -0.59 6.91 15.34
CA HIS A 33 -1.39 5.84 15.92
C HIS A 33 -1.38 5.87 17.46
N ASP A 34 -0.23 6.19 18.07
CA ASP A 34 -0.09 6.36 19.52
C ASP A 34 -0.79 7.63 20.04
N GLU A 35 -0.71 8.75 19.32
CA GLU A 35 -1.41 10.00 19.68
C GLU A 35 -2.94 9.92 19.51
N GLU A 36 -3.46 9.24 18.47
CA GLU A 36 -4.90 9.04 18.29
C GLU A 36 -5.49 8.04 19.32
N SER A 37 -4.70 7.05 19.73
CA SER A 37 -5.09 6.10 20.79
C SER A 37 -5.24 6.79 22.15
N LEU A 38 -4.45 7.83 22.43
CA LEU A 38 -4.54 8.62 23.67
C LEU A 38 -5.71 9.62 23.67
N ASN A 39 -6.13 10.11 22.49
CA ASN A 39 -7.16 11.15 22.36
C ASN A 39 -8.61 10.61 22.21
N ALA A 40 -8.81 9.30 22.11
CA ALA A 40 -10.10 8.69 21.78
C ALA A 40 -11.01 8.34 22.97
N ALA A 41 -10.95 9.08 24.08
CA ALA A 41 -11.95 8.97 25.15
C ALA A 41 -13.26 9.70 24.79
N ARG A 42 -13.93 9.28 23.72
CA ARG A 42 -15.33 9.67 23.42
C ARG A 42 -16.19 8.42 23.42
N THR A 43 -17.16 8.38 24.32
CA THR A 43 -18.25 7.39 24.34
C THR A 43 -19.06 7.51 23.05
N ARG A 44 -18.67 6.74 22.03
CA ARG A 44 -19.41 6.62 20.77
C ARG A 44 -20.45 5.51 20.88
N ALA A 45 -21.64 5.78 20.35
CA ALA A 45 -22.64 4.73 20.16
C ALA A 45 -22.08 3.68 19.21
N VAL A 46 -22.05 2.42 19.65
CA VAL A 46 -21.61 1.30 18.81
C VAL A 46 -22.74 0.98 17.84
N VAL A 47 -22.64 1.47 16.60
CA VAL A 47 -23.51 0.99 15.52
C VAL A 47 -23.09 -0.44 15.21
N ASN A 48 -24.07 -1.35 15.15
CA ASN A 48 -23.80 -2.76 14.85
C ASN A 48 -23.71 -2.94 13.33
N HIS A 49 -22.52 -2.75 12.79
CA HIS A 49 -22.22 -3.00 11.38
C HIS A 49 -22.12 -4.51 11.22
N ASP A 50 -22.97 -5.13 10.39
CA ASP A 50 -22.97 -6.58 10.20
C ASP A 50 -21.74 -7.02 9.37
N ARG A 51 -20.59 -7.12 10.05
CA ARG A 51 -19.28 -7.41 9.45
C ARG A 51 -19.23 -8.78 8.79
N GLN A 52 -19.96 -9.74 9.34
CA GLN A 52 -20.01 -11.10 8.81
C GLN A 52 -20.83 -11.14 7.53
N ALA A 53 -22.02 -10.53 7.51
CA ALA A 53 -22.80 -10.44 6.28
C ALA A 53 -22.05 -9.71 5.16
N ALA A 54 -21.27 -8.67 5.49
CA ALA A 54 -20.41 -7.98 4.53
C ALA A 54 -19.26 -8.86 4.02
N HIS A 55 -18.68 -9.71 4.86
CA HIS A 55 -17.68 -10.70 4.44
C HIS A 55 -18.30 -11.70 3.46
N ASP A 56 -19.43 -12.29 3.84
CA ASP A 56 -20.11 -13.32 3.04
C ASP A 56 -20.54 -12.74 1.68
N LEU A 57 -21.01 -11.49 1.67
CA LEU A 57 -21.32 -10.74 0.45
C LEU A 57 -20.07 -10.54 -0.42
N LEU A 58 -18.96 -10.08 0.16
CA LEU A 58 -17.71 -9.86 -0.57
C LEU A 58 -17.18 -11.16 -1.20
N VAL A 59 -17.22 -12.27 -0.45
CA VAL A 59 -16.79 -13.59 -0.93
C VAL A 59 -17.70 -14.06 -2.06
N ARG A 60 -19.02 -13.99 -1.88
CA ARG A 60 -19.99 -14.37 -2.92
C ARG A 60 -19.81 -13.55 -4.19
N ASP A 61 -19.58 -12.26 -4.06
CA ASP A 61 -19.54 -11.36 -5.21
C ASP A 61 -18.25 -11.52 -6.03
N TYR A 62 -17.11 -11.88 -5.42
CA TYR A 62 -15.81 -11.89 -6.11
C TYR A 62 -14.95 -13.16 -5.97
N PHE A 63 -15.11 -13.95 -4.91
CA PHE A 63 -14.15 -15.01 -4.56
C PHE A 63 -14.72 -16.43 -4.60
N ALA A 64 -16.04 -16.59 -4.65
CA ALA A 64 -16.69 -17.89 -4.82
C ALA A 64 -16.51 -18.45 -6.25
N ASP A 65 -16.61 -19.78 -6.41
CA ASP A 65 -16.48 -20.45 -7.72
C ASP A 65 -17.46 -19.90 -8.77
N ASN A 66 -18.70 -19.63 -8.35
CA ASN A 66 -19.75 -18.98 -9.16
C ASN A 66 -19.96 -17.54 -8.70
N CYS A 67 -18.87 -16.77 -8.60
CA CYS A 67 -18.94 -15.38 -8.18
C CYS A 67 -19.75 -14.50 -9.16
N LEU A 68 -20.37 -13.45 -8.62
CA LEU A 68 -21.21 -12.52 -9.40
C LEU A 68 -20.38 -11.72 -10.41
N TYR A 69 -19.15 -11.35 -10.05
CA TYR A 69 -18.26 -10.54 -10.86
C TYR A 69 -17.06 -11.35 -11.35
N ASN A 70 -16.81 -11.26 -12.66
CA ASN A 70 -15.65 -11.87 -13.30
C ASN A 70 -14.33 -11.18 -12.92
N ASP A 71 -13.21 -11.74 -13.37
CA ASP A 71 -11.87 -11.24 -13.07
C ASP A 71 -11.64 -9.83 -13.62
N ASP A 72 -12.17 -9.48 -14.80
CA ASP A 72 -12.09 -8.11 -15.34
C ASP A 72 -12.76 -7.08 -14.41
N SER A 73 -13.93 -7.45 -13.89
CA SER A 73 -14.67 -6.61 -12.93
C SER A 73 -13.92 -6.49 -11.60
N PHE A 74 -13.23 -7.56 -11.18
CA PHE A 74 -12.36 -7.56 -10.02
C PHE A 74 -11.19 -6.60 -10.20
N GLU A 75 -10.43 -6.77 -11.29
CA GLU A 75 -9.27 -5.94 -11.62
C GLU A 75 -9.64 -4.48 -11.74
N ARG A 76 -10.78 -4.17 -12.37
CA ARG A 76 -11.29 -2.81 -12.40
C ARG A 76 -11.45 -2.28 -10.97
N ARG A 77 -12.15 -3.00 -10.09
CA ARG A 77 -12.55 -2.48 -8.77
C ARG A 77 -11.44 -2.46 -7.71
N PHE A 78 -10.44 -3.33 -7.81
CA PHE A 78 -9.35 -3.42 -6.84
C PHE A 78 -7.99 -3.01 -7.42
N ARG A 79 -7.92 -2.67 -8.72
CA ARG A 79 -6.69 -2.31 -9.45
C ARG A 79 -5.59 -3.39 -9.40
N LEU A 80 -5.97 -4.61 -9.06
CA LEU A 80 -5.09 -5.77 -8.94
C LEU A 80 -5.79 -7.01 -9.46
N ASN A 81 -5.00 -7.92 -10.02
CA ASN A 81 -5.46 -9.27 -10.34
C ASN A 81 -5.86 -10.02 -9.06
N LYS A 82 -6.91 -10.84 -9.14
CA LYS A 82 -7.44 -11.64 -8.03
C LYS A 82 -6.40 -12.55 -7.39
N ALA A 83 -5.54 -13.18 -8.18
CA ALA A 83 -4.48 -14.04 -7.66
C ALA A 83 -3.43 -13.25 -6.86
N ILE A 84 -3.07 -12.05 -7.32
CA ILE A 84 -2.14 -11.15 -6.61
C ILE A 84 -2.79 -10.66 -5.31
N PHE A 85 -4.06 -10.26 -5.37
CA PHE A 85 -4.82 -9.87 -4.18
C PHE A 85 -4.78 -10.97 -3.12
N LEU A 86 -5.09 -12.22 -3.50
CA LEU A 86 -5.11 -13.34 -2.56
C LEU A 86 -3.71 -13.65 -2.02
N ARG A 87 -2.66 -13.56 -2.87
CA ARG A 87 -1.26 -13.71 -2.42
C ARG A 87 -0.92 -12.68 -1.34
N ILE A 88 -1.27 -11.41 -1.55
CA ILE A 88 -1.04 -10.34 -0.56
C ILE A 88 -1.85 -10.64 0.70
N SER A 89 -3.17 -10.81 0.59
CA SER A 89 -4.07 -11.04 1.73
C SER A 89 -3.61 -12.21 2.62
N ASN A 90 -3.19 -13.33 2.00
CA ASN A 90 -2.72 -14.51 2.72
C ASN A 90 -1.35 -14.28 3.39
N ALA A 91 -0.43 -13.59 2.70
CA ALA A 91 0.87 -13.26 3.27
C ALA A 91 0.72 -12.32 4.49
N LEU A 92 -0.16 -11.32 4.39
CA LEU A 92 -0.44 -10.40 5.49
C LEU A 92 -1.12 -11.11 6.67
N GLU A 93 -2.12 -11.94 6.40
CA GLU A 93 -2.84 -12.70 7.44
C GLU A 93 -1.91 -13.66 8.20
N SER A 94 -1.01 -14.35 7.50
CA SER A 94 -0.09 -15.29 8.14
C SER A 94 0.91 -14.60 9.08
N ARG A 95 1.37 -13.38 8.75
CA ARG A 95 2.45 -12.68 9.46
C ARG A 95 1.95 -11.70 10.53
N TYR A 96 0.86 -10.99 10.26
CA TYR A 96 0.45 -9.85 11.08
C TYR A 96 -0.90 -10.09 11.75
N ASP A 97 -0.91 -9.90 13.07
CA ASP A 97 -2.08 -10.10 13.91
C ASP A 97 -3.24 -9.16 13.56
N PHE A 98 -2.94 -7.97 13.03
CA PHE A 98 -3.96 -7.05 12.53
C PHE A 98 -4.80 -7.69 11.42
N PHE A 99 -4.24 -8.53 10.54
CA PHE A 99 -4.97 -9.12 9.41
C PHE A 99 -5.72 -10.40 9.77
N LYS A 100 -5.33 -11.09 10.84
CA LYS A 100 -6.01 -12.31 11.31
C LYS A 100 -7.43 -12.02 11.76
N GLN A 101 -8.37 -12.86 11.33
CA GLN A 101 -9.73 -12.81 11.85
C GLN A 101 -9.78 -13.46 13.24
N LYS A 102 -10.24 -12.71 14.25
CA LYS A 102 -10.26 -13.13 15.66
C LYS A 102 -11.60 -12.77 16.29
N PRO A 103 -12.13 -13.60 17.21
CA PRO A 103 -13.30 -13.23 17.99
C PRO A 103 -12.95 -12.11 18.98
N ASP A 104 -13.85 -11.15 19.13
CA ASP A 104 -13.77 -10.16 20.21
C ASP A 104 -14.17 -10.76 21.57
N ALA A 105 -14.09 -9.97 22.64
CA ALA A 105 -14.47 -10.42 23.98
C ALA A 105 -15.95 -10.84 24.12
N ARG A 106 -16.80 -10.54 23.12
CA ARG A 106 -18.21 -10.93 23.03
C ARG A 106 -18.43 -12.09 22.04
N GLY A 107 -17.36 -12.68 21.51
CA GLY A 107 -17.40 -13.78 20.55
C GLY A 107 -17.71 -13.37 19.11
N ARG A 108 -17.76 -12.07 18.77
CA ARG A 108 -18.02 -11.61 17.41
C ARG A 108 -16.72 -11.61 16.61
N MET A 109 -16.73 -12.19 15.43
CA MET A 109 -15.56 -12.19 14.56
C MET A 109 -15.21 -10.77 14.11
N SER A 110 -13.92 -10.44 14.15
CA SER A 110 -13.37 -9.22 13.56
C SER A 110 -13.45 -9.26 12.04
N PHE A 111 -13.10 -8.15 11.37
CA PHE A 111 -13.00 -8.12 9.92
C PHE A 111 -11.96 -9.15 9.43
N SER A 112 -12.29 -9.85 8.34
CA SER A 112 -11.38 -10.76 7.66
C SER A 112 -10.21 -10.01 7.00
N SER A 113 -9.12 -10.74 6.69
CA SER A 113 -7.98 -10.19 5.94
C SER A 113 -8.41 -9.62 4.58
N ILE A 114 -9.29 -10.35 3.86
CA ILE A 114 -9.84 -9.94 2.57
C ILE A 114 -10.61 -8.60 2.69
N GLN A 115 -11.42 -8.41 3.74
CA GLN A 115 -12.14 -7.14 3.96
C GLN A 115 -11.18 -5.97 4.22
N LYS A 116 -10.14 -6.19 5.03
CA LYS A 116 -9.14 -5.17 5.36
C LYS A 116 -8.34 -4.77 4.12
N CYS A 117 -7.86 -5.75 3.36
CA CYS A 117 -7.17 -5.51 2.10
C CYS A 117 -8.09 -4.84 1.06
N ALA A 118 -9.36 -5.23 0.98
CA ALA A 118 -10.34 -4.62 0.09
C ALA A 118 -10.61 -3.16 0.44
N ALA A 119 -10.70 -2.81 1.74
CA ALA A 119 -10.84 -1.43 2.17
C ALA A 119 -9.64 -0.59 1.76
N ALA A 120 -8.43 -1.09 2.04
CA ALA A 120 -7.18 -0.40 1.70
C ALA A 120 -7.03 -0.18 0.19
N LEU A 121 -7.22 -1.21 -0.62
CA LEU A 121 -7.04 -1.14 -2.06
C LEU A 121 -8.10 -0.29 -2.76
N ARG A 122 -9.33 -0.24 -2.24
CA ARG A 122 -10.35 0.66 -2.79
C ARG A 122 -9.98 2.12 -2.53
N TYR A 123 -9.40 2.44 -1.37
CA TYR A 123 -8.85 3.77 -1.11
C TYR A 123 -7.66 4.06 -2.03
N LEU A 124 -6.62 3.23 -2.01
CA LEU A 124 -5.39 3.45 -2.78
C LEU A 124 -5.63 3.47 -4.30
N GLY A 125 -6.54 2.64 -4.81
CA GLY A 125 -6.80 2.50 -6.24
C GLY A 125 -7.76 3.54 -6.84
N TYR A 126 -8.52 4.26 -6.01
CA TYR A 126 -9.55 5.20 -6.48
C TYR A 126 -9.60 6.54 -5.76
N GLY A 127 -8.86 6.70 -4.65
CA GLY A 127 -8.94 7.91 -3.81
C GLY A 127 -10.34 8.16 -3.25
N ILE A 128 -11.14 7.11 -3.02
CA ILE A 128 -12.47 7.26 -2.43
C ILE A 128 -12.35 7.79 -0.99
N THR A 129 -13.41 8.42 -0.48
CA THR A 129 -13.46 8.79 0.93
C THR A 129 -13.47 7.54 1.82
N PHE A 130 -12.83 7.62 2.99
CA PHE A 130 -12.70 6.47 3.89
C PHE A 130 -14.06 5.99 4.43
N ASP A 131 -15.01 6.90 4.64
CA ASP A 131 -16.37 6.60 5.11
C ASP A 131 -17.19 5.78 4.10
N ALA A 132 -16.92 5.89 2.79
CA ALA A 132 -17.57 5.09 1.75
C ALA A 132 -17.30 3.58 1.88
N SER A 133 -16.27 3.18 2.64
CA SER A 133 -16.00 1.77 2.96
C SER A 133 -17.13 1.13 3.77
N ASP A 134 -17.93 1.93 4.48
CA ASP A 134 -19.01 1.42 5.31
C ASP A 134 -20.20 0.89 4.50
N GLU A 135 -20.47 1.47 3.34
CA GLU A 135 -21.65 1.11 2.54
C GLU A 135 -21.62 -0.35 2.11
N TYR A 136 -20.46 -0.80 1.61
CA TYR A 136 -20.28 -2.14 1.05
C TYR A 136 -19.52 -3.09 1.98
N LEU A 137 -18.39 -2.65 2.55
CA LEU A 137 -17.53 -3.52 3.37
C LEU A 137 -17.93 -3.51 4.85
N LYS A 138 -18.82 -2.59 5.25
CA LYS A 138 -19.23 -2.36 6.64
C LYS A 138 -18.05 -2.01 7.56
N VAL A 139 -17.02 -1.41 6.97
CA VAL A 139 -15.80 -0.93 7.64
C VAL A 139 -15.97 0.56 7.95
N SER A 140 -15.89 0.92 9.23
CA SER A 140 -15.96 2.32 9.64
C SER A 140 -14.77 3.12 9.10
N GLU A 141 -14.96 4.43 8.92
CA GLU A 141 -13.92 5.36 8.43
C GLU A 141 -12.59 5.17 9.16
N ARG A 142 -12.60 5.18 10.50
CA ARG A 142 -11.39 4.96 11.32
C ARG A 142 -10.69 3.64 10.99
N THR A 143 -11.46 2.55 10.89
CA THR A 143 -10.90 1.24 10.56
C THR A 143 -10.40 1.19 9.12
N ALA A 144 -11.01 1.94 8.19
CA ALA A 144 -10.54 2.03 6.81
C ALA A 144 -9.19 2.76 6.72
N VAL A 145 -8.99 3.82 7.50
CA VAL A 145 -7.68 4.49 7.67
C VAL A 145 -6.65 3.49 8.21
N GLU A 146 -6.95 2.82 9.33
CA GLU A 146 -6.07 1.79 9.91
C GLU A 146 -5.74 0.69 8.88
N CYS A 147 -6.71 0.29 8.04
CA CYS A 147 -6.46 -0.69 6.98
C CYS A 147 -5.44 -0.18 5.96
N VAL A 148 -5.49 1.08 5.53
CA VAL A 148 -4.52 1.65 4.57
C VAL A 148 -3.13 1.72 5.18
N ASP A 149 -3.02 2.17 6.42
CA ASP A 149 -1.72 2.31 7.11
C ASP A 149 -1.06 0.93 7.28
N TRP A 150 -1.79 -0.02 7.86
CA TRP A 150 -1.28 -1.38 8.05
C TRP A 150 -1.01 -2.10 6.73
N PHE A 151 -1.87 -1.91 5.72
CA PHE A 151 -1.66 -2.53 4.42
C PHE A 151 -0.39 -1.99 3.74
N SER A 152 -0.21 -0.68 3.70
CA SER A 152 0.96 -0.06 3.04
C SER A 152 2.26 -0.48 3.72
N ALA A 153 2.30 -0.38 5.05
CA ALA A 153 3.44 -0.80 5.87
C ALA A 153 3.76 -2.29 5.68
N CYS A 154 2.78 -3.17 5.83
CA CYS A 154 3.04 -4.60 5.78
C CYS A 154 3.30 -5.12 4.36
N VAL A 155 2.70 -4.53 3.33
CA VAL A 155 3.01 -4.90 1.93
C VAL A 155 4.46 -4.54 1.62
N TYR A 156 4.92 -3.36 2.03
CA TYR A 156 6.33 -2.99 1.91
C TYR A 156 7.21 -4.03 2.61
N GLU A 157 7.01 -4.27 3.91
CA GLU A 157 7.82 -5.23 4.68
C GLU A 157 7.84 -6.64 4.08
N VAL A 158 6.73 -7.12 3.53
CA VAL A 158 6.64 -8.47 2.98
C VAL A 158 7.29 -8.60 1.61
N PHE A 159 7.19 -7.56 0.77
CA PHE A 159 7.48 -7.65 -0.66
C PHE A 159 8.64 -6.76 -1.13
N HIS A 160 9.16 -5.85 -0.30
CA HIS A 160 10.18 -4.89 -0.73
C HIS A 160 11.46 -5.56 -1.24
N GLU A 161 11.94 -6.63 -0.59
CA GLU A 161 13.15 -7.33 -1.06
C GLU A 161 12.96 -7.98 -2.44
N GLU A 162 11.74 -8.35 -2.81
CA GLU A 162 11.45 -9.01 -4.09
C GLU A 162 11.11 -7.98 -5.18
N TYR A 163 10.39 -6.90 -4.84
CA TYR A 163 9.78 -5.97 -5.81
C TYR A 163 10.25 -4.51 -5.71
N LEU A 164 10.83 -4.07 -4.59
CA LEU A 164 11.26 -2.68 -4.34
C LEU A 164 12.75 -2.59 -3.99
N ARG A 165 13.54 -3.56 -4.46
CA ARG A 165 14.99 -3.56 -4.27
C ARG A 165 15.69 -2.94 -5.48
N LYS A 166 16.88 -2.38 -5.24
CA LYS A 166 17.76 -1.93 -6.32
C LYS A 166 18.09 -3.09 -7.28
N PRO A 167 18.09 -2.87 -8.60
CA PRO A 167 18.47 -3.88 -9.57
C PRO A 167 19.94 -4.27 -9.39
N THR A 168 20.23 -5.56 -9.46
CA THR A 168 21.61 -6.05 -9.47
C THR A 168 22.24 -5.84 -10.85
N GLN A 169 23.56 -5.97 -10.96
CA GLN A 169 24.22 -5.93 -12.27
C GLN A 169 23.63 -6.93 -13.28
N ARG A 170 23.30 -8.15 -12.80
CA ARG A 170 22.67 -9.20 -13.61
C ARG A 170 21.27 -8.83 -14.08
N ASP A 171 20.53 -8.12 -13.24
CA ASP A 171 19.20 -7.63 -13.54
C ASP A 171 19.23 -6.57 -14.63
N ILE A 172 20.19 -5.64 -14.56
CA ILE A 172 20.45 -4.61 -15.58
C ILE A 172 20.82 -5.27 -16.92
N GLU A 173 21.73 -6.24 -16.91
CA GLU A 173 22.16 -6.97 -18.11
C GLU A 173 20.98 -7.69 -18.80
N ARG A 174 20.09 -8.30 -18.00
CA ARG A 174 18.86 -8.93 -18.50
C ARG A 174 17.91 -7.91 -19.12
N LEU A 175 17.74 -6.76 -18.49
CA LEU A 175 16.91 -5.67 -19.00
C LEU A 175 17.44 -5.17 -20.35
N TYR A 176 18.74 -4.89 -20.44
CA TYR A 176 19.37 -4.48 -21.69
C TYR A 176 19.22 -5.52 -22.80
N SER A 177 19.53 -6.78 -22.51
CA SER A 177 19.45 -7.86 -23.50
C SER A 177 18.03 -7.99 -24.04
N ALA A 178 17.03 -7.98 -23.16
CA ALA A 178 15.65 -8.18 -23.56
C ALA A 178 15.06 -6.96 -24.30
N HIS A 179 15.50 -5.74 -23.97
CA HIS A 179 15.09 -4.54 -24.70
C HIS A 179 15.82 -4.36 -26.04
N GLU A 180 17.09 -4.75 -26.13
CA GLU A 180 17.84 -4.79 -27.38
C GLU A 180 17.23 -5.83 -28.34
N GLU A 181 16.91 -7.03 -27.86
CA GLU A 181 16.25 -8.07 -28.66
C GLU A 181 14.87 -7.62 -29.16
N ARG A 182 14.06 -7.02 -28.27
CA ARG A 182 12.66 -6.68 -28.59
C ARG A 182 12.51 -5.37 -29.36
N HIS A 183 13.36 -4.39 -29.11
CA HIS A 183 13.19 -3.03 -29.63
C HIS A 183 14.39 -2.53 -30.46
N GLY A 184 15.52 -3.23 -30.46
CA GLY A 184 16.73 -2.83 -31.20
C GLY A 184 17.50 -1.67 -30.56
N PHE A 185 17.24 -1.35 -29.30
CA PHE A 185 17.88 -0.24 -28.58
C PHE A 185 18.81 -0.77 -27.48
N SER A 186 20.12 -0.64 -27.69
CA SER A 186 21.13 -0.94 -26.67
C SER A 186 21.07 0.10 -25.54
N GLY A 187 21.11 -0.36 -24.29
CA GLY A 187 21.16 0.53 -23.11
C GLY A 187 19.81 1.00 -22.57
N MET A 188 18.69 0.48 -23.07
CA MET A 188 17.36 0.78 -22.55
C MET A 188 17.06 -0.07 -21.30
N LEU A 189 16.88 0.57 -20.14
CA LEU A 189 16.55 -0.13 -18.88
C LEU A 189 15.04 -0.36 -18.70
N GLY A 190 14.22 0.55 -19.23
CA GLY A 190 12.78 0.53 -19.12
C GLY A 190 12.16 1.84 -19.63
N SER A 191 10.85 1.98 -19.43
CA SER A 191 10.14 3.23 -19.67
C SER A 191 10.10 4.04 -18.38
N LEU A 192 10.59 5.27 -18.41
CA LEU A 192 10.46 6.22 -17.30
C LEU A 192 9.16 7.01 -17.47
N ASP A 193 8.35 7.06 -16.43
CA ASP A 193 7.20 7.96 -16.31
C ASP A 193 7.35 8.82 -15.06
N CYS A 194 6.82 10.03 -15.09
CA CYS A 194 6.88 10.93 -13.94
C CYS A 194 5.55 11.65 -13.72
N THR A 195 5.14 11.74 -12.46
CA THR A 195 3.96 12.48 -12.04
C THR A 195 4.36 13.61 -11.11
N HIS A 196 4.02 14.84 -11.50
CA HIS A 196 4.14 16.00 -10.63
C HIS A 196 2.99 16.02 -9.63
N MET A 197 3.32 16.00 -8.35
CA MET A 197 2.35 16.15 -7.26
C MET A 197 2.55 17.50 -6.59
N ALA A 198 1.48 18.28 -6.53
CA ALA A 198 1.45 19.54 -5.79
C ALA A 198 1.73 19.28 -4.29
N TRP A 199 2.73 19.97 -3.76
CA TRP A 199 3.10 19.88 -2.36
C TRP A 199 2.43 21.01 -1.58
N GLU A 200 1.12 20.86 -1.32
CA GLU A 200 0.27 21.89 -0.71
C GLU A 200 0.85 22.44 0.61
N LYS A 201 1.37 21.53 1.45
CA LYS A 201 2.01 21.84 2.74
C LYS A 201 3.53 21.94 2.67
N CYS A 202 4.10 22.32 1.52
CA CYS A 202 5.55 22.51 1.37
C CYS A 202 6.06 23.59 2.35
N PRO A 203 7.06 23.28 3.20
CA PRO A 203 7.68 24.24 4.10
C PRO A 203 8.22 25.46 3.35
N THR A 204 8.08 26.65 3.93
CA THR A 204 8.51 27.91 3.29
C THR A 204 10.00 27.89 2.91
N ALA A 205 10.83 27.27 3.73
CA ALA A 205 12.27 27.15 3.48
C ALA A 205 12.60 26.34 2.20
N TRP A 206 11.70 25.44 1.77
CA TRP A 206 11.91 24.53 0.63
C TRP A 206 11.12 24.99 -0.59
N ARG A 207 10.08 25.80 -0.40
CA ARG A 207 9.16 26.26 -1.46
C ARG A 207 9.88 26.80 -2.69
N GLY A 208 10.95 27.58 -2.53
CA GLY A 208 11.70 28.12 -3.66
C GLY A 208 12.41 27.05 -4.51
N GLN A 209 12.92 25.99 -3.88
CA GLN A 209 13.62 24.90 -4.59
C GLN A 209 12.65 23.99 -5.34
N PHE A 210 11.46 23.77 -4.80
CA PHE A 210 10.46 22.86 -5.35
C PHE A 210 9.41 23.55 -6.24
N THR A 211 9.40 24.89 -6.30
CA THR A 211 8.49 25.64 -7.19
C THR A 211 9.15 25.84 -8.55
N ARG A 212 8.66 25.14 -9.57
CA ARG A 212 9.03 25.44 -10.95
C ARG A 212 8.26 26.66 -11.45
N GLY A 213 8.93 27.50 -12.23
CA GLY A 213 8.37 28.77 -12.72
C GLY A 213 7.16 28.61 -13.66
N ASP A 214 7.03 27.47 -14.32
CA ASP A 214 5.89 27.12 -15.20
C ASP A 214 4.66 26.60 -14.43
N ILE A 215 4.88 25.94 -13.29
CA ILE A 215 3.81 25.37 -12.46
C ILE A 215 3.30 26.39 -11.43
N GLY A 216 4.19 27.25 -10.91
CA GLY A 216 3.83 28.33 -9.98
C GLY A 216 3.52 27.88 -8.55
N GLU A 217 3.59 26.58 -8.28
CA GLU A 217 3.47 25.99 -6.95
C GLU A 217 4.57 24.93 -6.70
N PRO A 218 4.92 24.66 -5.43
CA PRO A 218 5.90 23.63 -5.13
C PRO A 218 5.37 22.25 -5.52
N THR A 219 6.16 21.46 -6.24
CA THR A 219 5.82 20.09 -6.64
C THR A 219 6.92 19.11 -6.29
N ILE A 220 6.52 17.89 -5.91
CA ILE A 220 7.40 16.71 -5.85
C ILE A 220 7.18 15.90 -7.12
N ILE A 221 8.25 15.35 -7.68
CA ILE A 221 8.17 14.45 -8.83
C ILE A 221 8.23 13.02 -8.30
N LEU A 222 7.20 12.24 -8.59
CA LEU A 222 7.24 10.80 -8.44
C LEU A 222 7.69 10.20 -9.76
N GLU A 223 8.87 9.62 -9.76
CA GLU A 223 9.42 8.88 -10.90
C GLU A 223 9.14 7.39 -10.72
N ALA A 224 8.57 6.77 -11.75
CA ALA A 224 8.40 5.34 -11.83
C ALA A 224 9.02 4.86 -13.12
N VAL A 225 9.89 3.87 -13.03
CA VAL A 225 10.33 3.15 -14.21
C VAL A 225 9.51 1.87 -14.29
N ALA A 226 9.09 1.49 -15.49
CA ALA A 226 8.39 0.25 -15.77
C ALA A 226 9.18 -0.61 -16.77
N SER A 227 9.27 -1.91 -16.49
CA SER A 227 9.86 -2.91 -17.38
C SER A 227 9.14 -4.24 -17.23
N GLN A 228 9.48 -5.19 -18.08
CA GLN A 228 8.89 -6.53 -18.14
C GLN A 228 9.29 -7.44 -16.97
N TYR A 229 10.19 -6.98 -16.10
CA TYR A 229 10.66 -7.70 -14.93
C TYR A 229 10.32 -6.95 -13.63
N LEU A 230 10.47 -7.63 -12.49
CA LEU A 230 9.90 -7.23 -11.19
C LEU A 230 10.66 -6.12 -10.44
N TRP A 231 11.80 -5.66 -10.95
CA TRP A 231 12.74 -4.80 -10.23
C TRP A 231 13.04 -3.57 -11.08
N ILE A 232 12.95 -2.37 -10.50
CA ILE A 232 13.56 -1.15 -11.04
C ILE A 232 13.93 -0.20 -9.91
#